data_AF-A0A6L7MI84-F1
#
_entry.id   AF-A0A6L7MI84-F1
#
_cell.length_a   1.000
_cell.length_b   1.000
_cell.length_c   1.000
_cell.angle_alpha   90.00
_cell.angle_beta   90.00
_cell.angle_gamma   90.00
#
_symmetry.space_group_name_H-M   'P 1'
#
loop_
_entity.id
_entity.type
_entity.pdbx_description
1 polymer ?
#
loop_
_entity_poly.entity_id
_entity_poly.type
_entity_poly.pdbx_seq_one_letter_code
_entity_poly.pdbx_strand_id
1 'polypeptide(L)' 'MAHETLDLSSLTEQDRFLTEEEDRAIMENIAQTNFGMSLAEFTKAWMAGEFDDDHERHGDVISLAMMLPEYWTK' A
#
# COMPACT_ATOMS: atom_id res chain seq x y z
N MET A 1 -19.77 42.34 -17.53
CA MET A 1 -20.05 41.15 -16.70
C MET A 1 -18.99 40.14 -17.07
N ALA A 2 -17.90 40.11 -16.30
CA ALA A 2 -16.74 39.28 -16.60
C ALA A 2 -17.01 37.87 -16.05
N HIS A 3 -16.80 36.85 -16.88
CA HIS A 3 -16.82 35.46 -16.45
C HIS A 3 -15.73 35.26 -15.39
N GLU A 4 -16.14 34.98 -14.16
CA GLU A 4 -15.29 34.35 -13.15
C GLU A 4 -15.00 32.94 -13.65
N THR A 5 -13.87 32.78 -14.34
CA THR A 5 -13.26 31.48 -14.58
C THR A 5 -12.91 30.91 -13.21
N LEU A 6 -13.70 29.95 -12.72
CA LEU A 6 -13.27 29.10 -11.62
C LEU A 6 -11.92 28.50 -12.01
N ASP A 7 -10.89 28.91 -11.27
CA ASP A 7 -9.55 28.36 -11.38
C ASP A 7 -9.58 26.91 -10.87
N LEU A 8 -9.82 25.99 -11.81
CA LEU A 8 -9.76 24.54 -11.56
C LEU A 8 -8.32 24.07 -11.24
N SER A 9 -7.33 24.97 -11.33
CA SER A 9 -5.93 24.74 -10.99
C SER A 9 -5.67 24.58 -9.49
N SER A 10 -6.59 25.04 -8.63
CA SER A 10 -6.49 24.82 -7.17
C SER A 10 -6.98 23.45 -6.70
N LEU A 11 -7.49 22.61 -7.60
CA LEU A 11 -7.97 21.25 -7.26
C LEU A 11 -6.93 20.15 -7.52
N THR A 12 -5.70 20.50 -7.96
CA THR A 12 -4.69 19.52 -8.38
C THR A 12 -3.58 19.24 -7.37
N GLU A 13 -3.74 19.61 -6.09
CA GLU A 13 -2.68 19.44 -5.06
C GLU A 13 -3.08 18.55 -3.88
N GLN A 14 -3.97 17.59 -4.10
CA GLN A 14 -4.13 16.43 -3.21
C GLN A 14 -3.62 15.12 -3.81
N ASP A 15 -2.76 15.21 -4.82
CA ASP A 15 -1.88 14.10 -5.18
C ASP A 15 -0.66 14.10 -4.24
N ARG A 16 -0.93 13.90 -2.93
CA ARG A 16 0.14 13.55 -2.00
C ARG A 16 0.49 12.10 -2.29
N PHE A 17 1.39 11.89 -3.25
CA PHE A 17 2.19 10.67 -3.28
C PHE A 17 2.72 10.47 -1.85
N LEU A 18 2.26 9.41 -1.19
CA LEU A 18 2.85 8.99 0.08
C LEU A 18 4.34 8.84 -0.17
N THR A 19 5.14 9.42 0.71
CA THR A 19 6.58 9.18 0.66
C THR A 19 6.86 7.69 0.86
N GLU A 20 7.94 7.16 0.31
CA GLU A 20 8.31 5.74 0.47
C GLU A 20 8.36 5.32 1.95
N GLU A 21 8.71 6.25 2.84
CA GLU A 21 8.72 6.04 4.29
C GLU A 21 7.32 5.94 4.90
N GLU A 22 6.38 6.79 4.47
CA GLU A 22 4.98 6.73 4.92
C GLU A 22 4.28 5.47 4.41
N ASP A 23 4.50 5.13 3.15
CA ASP A 23 4.00 3.91 2.52
C ASP A 23 4.50 2.65 3.26
N ARG A 24 5.80 2.61 3.56
CA ARG A 24 6.41 1.55 4.37
C ARG A 24 5.79 1.48 5.77
N ALA A 25 5.58 2.63 6.43
CA ALA A 25 5.01 2.66 7.78
C ALA A 25 3.55 2.15 7.79
N ILE A 26 2.78 2.49 6.76
CA ILE A 26 1.41 2.01 6.58
C ILE A 26 1.43 0.48 6.39
N MET A 27 2.26 -0.03 5.48
CA MET A 27 2.37 -1.46 5.24
C MET A 27 2.88 -2.24 6.47
N GLU A 28 3.84 -1.70 7.21
CA GLU A 28 4.32 -2.28 8.47
C GLU A 28 3.18 -2.40 9.50
N ASN A 29 2.37 -1.35 9.64
CA ASN A 29 1.22 -1.36 10.54
C ASN A 29 0.16 -2.39 10.10
N ILE A 30 -0.11 -2.50 8.79
CA ILE A 30 -1.09 -3.45 8.27
C ILE A 30 -0.56 -4.89 8.43
N ALA A 31 0.72 -5.15 8.15
CA ALA A 31 1.35 -6.45 8.38
C ALA A 31 1.26 -6.87 9.85
N GLN A 32 1.56 -5.96 10.78
CA GLN A 32 1.44 -6.23 12.21
C GLN A 32 -0.02 -6.43 12.65
N THR A 33 -0.95 -5.63 12.14
CA THR A 33 -2.36 -5.70 12.55
C THR A 33 -3.07 -6.94 12.02
N ASN A 34 -2.84 -7.30 10.75
CA ASN A 34 -3.54 -8.40 10.11
C ASN A 34 -2.84 -9.75 10.30
N PHE A 35 -1.50 -9.75 10.31
CA PHE A 35 -0.71 -10.98 10.31
C PHE A 35 0.13 -11.16 11.60
N GLY A 36 0.18 -10.15 12.48
CA GLY A 36 0.95 -10.24 13.72
C GLY A 36 2.46 -10.29 13.52
N MET A 37 2.95 -9.92 12.33
CA MET A 37 4.35 -10.03 11.93
C MET A 37 4.84 -8.73 11.30
N SER A 38 6.16 -8.58 11.20
CA SER A 38 6.76 -7.43 10.52
C SER A 38 6.54 -7.50 9.01
N LEU A 39 6.58 -6.34 8.33
CA LEU A 39 6.47 -6.27 6.87
C LEU A 39 7.53 -7.14 6.19
N ALA A 40 8.76 -7.16 6.73
CA ALA A 40 9.85 -7.98 6.19
C ALA A 40 9.58 -9.49 6.32
N GLU A 41 8.94 -9.93 7.40
CA GLU A 41 8.53 -11.32 7.57
C GLU A 41 7.36 -11.67 6.67
N PHE A 42 6.38 -10.77 6.54
CA PHE A 42 5.29 -10.91 5.59
C PHE A 42 5.82 -11.07 4.16
N THR A 43 6.74 -10.20 3.70
CA THR A 43 7.30 -10.29 2.35
C THR A 43 8.04 -11.63 2.15
N LYS A 44 8.74 -12.14 3.16
CA LYS A 44 9.39 -13.46 3.09
C LYS A 44 8.38 -14.60 3.00
N ALA A 45 7.34 -14.60 3.83
CA ALA A 45 6.29 -15.61 3.81
C ALA A 45 5.51 -15.57 2.48
N TRP A 46 5.24 -14.37 1.95
CA TRP A 46 4.66 -14.17 0.61
C TRP A 46 5.55 -14.73 -0.50
N MET A 47 6.84 -14.39 -0.53
CA MET A 47 7.78 -14.94 -1.51
C MET A 47 7.96 -16.46 -1.40
N ALA A 48 7.76 -17.02 -0.20
CA ALA A 48 7.79 -18.46 0.04
C ALA A 48 6.48 -19.17 -0.39
N GLY A 49 5.44 -18.42 -0.78
CA GLY A 49 4.12 -18.98 -1.10
C GLY A 49 3.34 -19.47 0.11
N GLU A 50 3.69 -19.02 1.32
CA GLU A 50 3.06 -19.49 2.57
C GLU A 50 1.57 -19.08 2.67
N PHE A 51 1.16 -18.07 1.90
CA PHE A 51 -0.21 -17.58 1.83
C PHE A 51 -1.02 -18.09 0.62
N ASP A 52 -0.46 -18.95 -0.25
CA ASP A 52 -1.17 -19.49 -1.43
C ASP A 52 -2.38 -20.37 -1.06
N ASP A 53 -2.32 -21.05 0.10
CA ASP A 53 -3.38 -21.94 0.59
C ASP A 53 -4.35 -21.24 1.55
N ASP A 54 -4.05 -20.01 2.00
CA ASP A 54 -4.85 -19.29 3.00
C ASP A 54 -5.99 -18.49 2.32
N HIS A 55 -6.99 -19.22 1.85
CA HIS A 55 -8.15 -18.69 1.12
C HIS A 55 -8.98 -17.68 1.93
N GLU A 56 -8.98 -17.77 3.26
CA GLU A 56 -9.71 -16.84 4.14
C GLU A 56 -9.03 -15.47 4.22
N ARG A 57 -7.70 -15.43 4.15
CA ARG A 57 -6.90 -14.20 4.24
C ARG A 57 -6.39 -13.70 2.89
N HIS A 58 -6.67 -14.45 1.82
CA HIS A 58 -6.22 -14.17 0.47
C HIS A 58 -6.53 -12.73 0.00
N GLY A 59 -7.66 -12.16 0.43
CA GLY A 59 -8.01 -10.76 0.14
C GLY A 59 -7.04 -9.76 0.77
N ASP A 60 -6.81 -9.86 2.08
CA ASP A 60 -5.89 -8.99 2.81
C ASP A 60 -4.43 -9.17 2.37
N VAL A 61 -4.04 -10.41 2.05
CA VAL A 61 -2.70 -10.73 1.54
C VAL A 61 -2.49 -10.10 0.16
N ILE A 62 -3.41 -10.26 -0.79
CA ILE A 62 -3.30 -9.64 -2.12
C ILE A 62 -3.31 -8.11 -2.01
N SER A 63 -4.17 -7.53 -1.17
CA SER A 63 -4.17 -6.08 -0.95
C SER A 63 -2.82 -5.57 -0.46
N LEU A 64 -2.18 -6.28 0.47
CA LEU A 64 -0.82 -5.93 0.92
C LEU A 64 0.22 -6.13 -0.20
N ALA A 65 0.14 -7.24 -0.93
CA ALA A 65 1.08 -7.58 -1.98
C ALA A 65 1.01 -6.62 -3.19
N MET A 66 -0.17 -6.06 -3.47
CA MET A 66 -0.34 -5.01 -4.51
C MET A 66 0.14 -3.63 -4.03
N MET A 67 0.19 -3.41 -2.72
CA MET A 67 0.76 -2.20 -2.13
C MET A 67 2.28 -2.28 -1.97
N LEU A 68 2.86 -3.50 -1.96
CA LEU A 68 4.30 -3.68 -1.94
C LEU A 68 4.90 -3.01 -3.19
N PRO A 69 5.78 -2.03 -3.02
CA PRO A 69 6.40 -1.35 -4.15
C PRO A 69 7.24 -2.33 -4.96
N GLU A 70 7.24 -2.18 -6.29
CA GLU A 70 7.99 -3.06 -7.22
C GLU A 70 9.51 -3.14 -6.94
N TYR A 71 10.06 -2.23 -6.13
CA TYR A 71 11.46 -2.25 -5.73
C TYR A 71 11.77 -3.15 -4.52
N TRP A 72 10.76 -3.71 -3.84
CA TRP A 72 10.94 -4.66 -2.72
C TRP A 72 11.07 -6.11 -3.17
N THR A 73 10.75 -6.42 -4.43
CA THR A 73 10.79 -7.76 -5.01
C THR A 73 12.10 -8.07 -5.76
N LYS A 74 13.14 -7.24 -5.61
CA LYS A 74 14.41 -7.33 -6.35
C LYS A 74 15.58 -7.87 -5.53
#